data_AF-A0A523J9S7-F1
#
_entry.id   AF-A0A523J9S7-F1
#
_cell.length_a   1.000
_cell.length_b   1.000
_cell.length_c   1.000
_cell.angle_alpha   90.00
_cell.angle_beta   90.00
_cell.angle_gamma   90.00
#
_symmetry.space_group_name_H-M   'P 1'
#
loop_
_entity.id
_entity.type
_entity.pdbx_description
1 polymer ?
#
loop_
_entity_poly.entity_id
_entity_poly.type
_entity_poly.pdbx_seq_one_letter_code
_entity_poly.pdbx_strand_id
1 'polypeptide(L)'
;MRIENSEEIITKWKTNIITGDLEDYTLKIDDDVNKDFAVLALYLDYTTVKASGYVMDHYEGYKKAASDILGLLGICLTQDDENKVINVKYSPPEDDLQEQLKKHIWGDE
;
A
#
# COMPACT_ATOMS: atom_id res chain seq x y z
N MET A 1 -1.67 -7.87 -17.12
CA MET A 1 -2.62 -8.17 -16.04
C MET A 1 -3.80 -7.23 -16.21
N ARG A 2 -4.97 -7.71 -16.65
CA ARG A 2 -6.12 -6.82 -16.87
C ARG A 2 -6.70 -6.40 -15.52
N ILE A 3 -6.94 -5.10 -15.36
CA ILE A 3 -7.56 -4.45 -14.19
C ILE A 3 -9.09 -4.76 -14.16
N GLU A 4 -9.50 -5.98 -14.53
CA GLU A 4 -10.91 -6.42 -14.46
C GLU A 4 -11.34 -6.77 -13.02
N ASN A 5 -10.50 -6.50 -12.01
CA ASN A 5 -10.74 -6.87 -10.62
C ASN A 5 -10.41 -5.74 -9.61
N SER A 6 -10.37 -4.48 -10.02
CA SER A 6 -10.09 -3.35 -9.11
C SER A 6 -11.05 -3.30 -7.92
N GLU A 7 -12.35 -3.43 -8.16
CA GLU A 7 -13.37 -3.51 -7.12
C GLU A 7 -13.22 -4.76 -6.25
N GLU A 8 -12.83 -5.89 -6.84
CA GLU A 8 -12.58 -7.14 -6.10
C GLU A 8 -11.36 -7.00 -5.18
N ILE A 9 -10.30 -6.34 -5.63
CA ILE A 9 -9.10 -6.05 -4.83
C ILE A 9 -9.44 -5.12 -3.67
N ILE A 10 -10.18 -4.03 -3.93
CA ILE A 10 -10.63 -3.10 -2.88
C ILE A 10 -11.50 -3.84 -1.87
N THR A 11 -12.43 -4.68 -2.34
CA THR A 11 -13.32 -5.45 -1.47
C THR A 11 -12.52 -6.43 -0.61
N LYS A 12 -11.62 -7.21 -1.22
CA LYS A 12 -10.74 -8.14 -0.48
C LYS A 12 -9.89 -7.40 0.54
N TRP A 13 -9.30 -6.28 0.18
CA TRP A 13 -8.52 -5.46 1.10
C TRP A 13 -9.37 -5.01 2.28
N LYS A 14 -10.56 -4.43 2.04
CA LYS A 14 -11.48 -4.02 3.11
C LYS A 14 -11.85 -5.18 4.04
N THR A 15 -12.24 -6.33 3.49
CA THR A 15 -12.64 -7.50 4.29
C THR A 15 -11.50 -8.10 5.12
N ASN A 16 -10.24 -7.90 4.76
CA ASN A 16 -9.11 -8.45 5.51
C ASN A 16 -8.46 -7.42 6.45
N ILE A 17 -8.55 -6.12 6.13
CA ILE A 17 -7.86 -5.05 6.87
C ILE A 17 -8.83 -4.27 7.77
N ILE A 18 -10.02 -3.92 7.27
CA ILE A 18 -11.06 -3.21 8.03
C ILE A 18 -11.88 -4.24 8.82
N THR A 19 -11.25 -4.82 9.85
CA THR A 19 -11.86 -5.81 10.75
C THR A 19 -11.35 -5.61 12.18
N GLY A 20 -12.08 -6.13 13.18
CA GLY A 20 -11.70 -6.01 14.58
C GLY A 20 -11.59 -4.55 15.02
N ASP A 21 -10.42 -4.13 15.50
CA ASP A 21 -10.16 -2.76 15.98
C ASP A 21 -10.29 -1.68 14.88
N LEU A 22 -10.26 -2.09 13.60
CA LEU A 22 -10.42 -1.20 12.45
C LEU A 22 -11.81 -1.29 11.81
N GLU A 23 -12.79 -1.98 12.39
CA GLU A 23 -14.10 -2.20 11.74
C GLU A 23 -14.85 -0.90 11.38
N ASP A 24 -14.65 0.14 12.17
CA ASP A 24 -15.26 1.47 11.97
C ASP A 24 -14.48 2.33 10.96
N TYR A 25 -13.34 1.86 10.46
CA TYR A 25 -12.50 2.64 9.58
C TYR A 25 -13.05 2.64 8.15
N THR A 26 -12.81 3.74 7.44
CA THR A 26 -13.16 3.87 6.03
C THR A 26 -11.94 4.03 5.15
N LEU A 27 -12.01 3.53 3.91
CA LEU A 27 -10.98 3.74 2.90
C LEU A 27 -11.32 4.96 2.07
N LYS A 28 -10.38 5.91 1.99
CA LYS A 28 -10.44 7.08 1.12
C LYS A 28 -9.27 7.06 0.14
N ILE A 29 -9.54 7.33 -1.13
CA ILE A 29 -8.52 7.49 -2.17
C ILE A 29 -8.59 8.95 -2.61
N ASP A 30 -7.49 9.68 -2.51
CA ASP A 30 -7.45 11.08 -2.93
C ASP A 30 -7.63 11.19 -4.45
N ASP A 31 -8.31 12.26 -4.90
CA ASP A 31 -8.71 12.43 -6.31
C ASP A 31 -7.52 12.62 -7.27
N ASP A 32 -6.35 12.98 -6.73
CA ASP A 32 -5.09 13.15 -7.45
C ASP A 32 -4.33 11.83 -7.66
N VAL A 33 -4.75 10.75 -7.01
CA VAL A 33 -4.14 9.43 -7.15
C VAL A 33 -4.71 8.70 -8.37
N ASN A 34 -3.83 8.21 -9.24
CA ASN A 34 -4.25 7.31 -10.32
C ASN A 34 -4.90 6.05 -9.73
N LYS A 35 -6.14 5.75 -10.13
CA LYS A 35 -6.93 4.62 -9.59
C LYS A 35 -6.22 3.27 -9.73
N ASP A 36 -5.51 3.03 -10.83
CA ASP A 36 -4.80 1.76 -11.04
C ASP A 36 -3.65 1.61 -10.06
N PHE A 37 -2.96 2.71 -9.76
CA PHE A 37 -1.89 2.72 -8.77
C PHE A 37 -2.43 2.61 -7.34
N ALA A 38 -3.57 3.24 -7.03
CA ALA A 38 -4.24 3.03 -5.74
C ALA A 38 -4.65 1.57 -5.55
N VAL A 39 -5.19 0.91 -6.58
CA VAL A 39 -5.56 -0.50 -6.56
C VAL A 39 -4.31 -1.39 -6.37
N LEU A 40 -3.21 -1.08 -7.06
CA LEU A 40 -1.92 -1.76 -6.85
C LEU A 40 -1.42 -1.61 -5.42
N ALA A 41 -1.57 -0.41 -4.82
CA ALA A 41 -1.21 -0.16 -3.43
C ALA A 41 -1.96 -1.05 -2.45
N LEU A 42 -3.28 -1.09 -2.59
CA LEU A 42 -4.14 -1.94 -1.76
C LEU A 42 -3.84 -3.42 -1.99
N TYR A 43 -3.55 -3.83 -3.23
CA TYR A 43 -3.16 -5.21 -3.52
C TYR A 43 -1.85 -5.60 -2.84
N LEU A 44 -0.82 -4.75 -2.92
CA LEU A 44 0.48 -5.00 -2.30
C LEU A 44 0.38 -5.04 -0.77
N ASP A 45 -0.39 -4.14 -0.17
CA ASP A 45 -0.63 -4.13 1.28
C ASP A 45 -1.38 -5.39 1.74
N TYR A 46 -2.46 -5.78 1.05
CA TYR A 46 -3.21 -7.00 1.37
C TYR A 46 -2.35 -8.27 1.24
N THR A 47 -1.60 -8.40 0.14
CA THR A 47 -0.76 -9.58 -0.09
C THR A 47 0.38 -9.67 0.93
N THR A 48 0.91 -8.53 1.35
CA THR A 48 1.92 -8.41 2.41
C THR A 48 1.39 -8.91 3.75
N VAL A 49 0.20 -8.47 4.18
CA VAL A 49 -0.47 -8.95 5.40
C VAL A 49 -0.72 -10.46 5.34
N LYS A 50 -1.15 -10.96 4.18
CA LYS A 50 -1.41 -12.39 4.00
C LYS A 50 -0.13 -13.22 4.03
N ALA A 51 0.95 -12.73 3.43
CA ALA A 51 2.24 -13.43 3.37
C ALA A 51 2.95 -13.50 4.72
N SER A 52 2.74 -12.51 5.61
CA SER A 52 3.30 -12.54 6.97
C SER A 52 2.58 -13.53 7.91
N GLY A 53 1.50 -14.18 7.45
CA GLY A 53 0.77 -15.17 8.24
C GLY A 53 0.19 -14.62 9.55
N TYR A 54 -0.09 -13.31 9.60
CA TYR A 54 -0.50 -12.56 10.81
C TYR A 54 0.57 -12.46 11.91
N VAL A 55 1.84 -12.77 11.62
CA VAL A 55 2.96 -12.65 12.56
C VAL A 55 3.62 -11.28 12.39
N MET A 56 3.56 -10.43 13.42
CA MET A 56 3.99 -9.02 13.36
C MET A 56 5.44 -8.82 12.89
N ASP A 57 6.38 -9.68 13.27
CA ASP A 57 7.81 -9.50 12.93
C ASP A 57 8.12 -9.67 11.43
N HIS A 58 7.41 -10.57 10.73
CA HIS A 58 7.53 -10.68 9.27
C HIS A 58 6.73 -9.61 8.55
N TYR A 59 5.63 -9.15 9.16
CA TYR A 59 4.78 -8.11 8.62
C TYR A 59 5.54 -6.78 8.45
N GLU A 60 6.39 -6.39 9.40
CA GLU A 60 7.18 -5.15 9.29
C GLU A 60 8.15 -5.15 8.09
N GLY A 61 8.85 -6.26 7.84
CA GLY A 61 9.81 -6.38 6.74
C GLY A 61 9.13 -6.34 5.36
N TYR A 62 8.03 -7.07 5.19
CA TYR A 62 7.25 -7.03 3.95
C TYR A 62 6.52 -5.69 3.77
N LYS A 63 6.03 -5.08 4.86
CA LYS A 63 5.40 -3.76 4.84
C LYS A 63 6.37 -2.68 4.42
N LYS A 64 7.64 -2.77 4.84
CA LYS A 64 8.70 -1.87 4.40
C LYS A 64 8.94 -1.98 2.89
N ALA A 65 9.14 -3.19 2.36
CA ALA A 65 9.35 -3.39 0.93
C ALA A 65 8.14 -2.95 0.08
N ALA A 66 6.91 -3.21 0.55
CA ALA A 66 5.71 -2.70 -0.10
C ALA A 66 5.65 -1.17 -0.06
N SER A 67 5.94 -0.55 1.09
CA SER A 67 5.96 0.91 1.24
C SER A 67 7.01 1.57 0.36
N ASP A 68 8.20 0.97 0.19
CA ASP A 68 9.26 1.46 -0.69
C ASP A 68 8.82 1.45 -2.16
N ILE A 69 8.16 0.37 -2.60
CA ILE A 69 7.58 0.27 -3.95
C ILE A 69 6.48 1.33 -4.15
N LEU A 70 5.63 1.54 -3.15
CA LEU A 70 4.59 2.58 -3.23
C LEU A 70 5.17 3.98 -3.25
N GLY A 71 6.23 4.23 -2.48
CA GLY A 71 6.99 5.47 -2.52
C GLY A 71 7.50 5.80 -3.93
N LEU A 72 7.99 4.81 -4.68
CA LEU A 72 8.40 5.00 -6.08
C LEU A 72 7.25 5.38 -7.02
N LEU A 73 6.08 4.79 -6.79
CA LEU A 73 4.88 5.09 -7.56
C LEU A 73 4.25 6.43 -7.14
N GLY A 74 4.85 7.09 -6.15
CA GLY A 74 4.37 8.33 -5.58
C GLY A 74 3.09 8.14 -4.76
N ILE A 75 2.91 6.99 -4.13
CA ILE A 75 1.71 6.65 -3.35
C ILE A 75 2.09 6.34 -1.91
N CYS A 76 1.26 6.83 -0.98
CA CYS A 76 1.39 6.52 0.43
C CYS A 76 0.03 6.10 1.01
N LEU A 77 0.05 5.03 1.81
CA LEU A 77 -1.07 4.62 2.66
C LEU A 77 -0.86 5.22 4.06
N THR A 78 -1.82 6.02 4.52
CA THR A 78 -1.76 6.67 5.84
C THR A 78 -3.02 6.35 6.63
N GLN A 79 -2.87 6.12 7.93
CA GLN A 79 -3.98 5.88 8.85
C GLN A 79 -4.22 7.13 9.70
N ASP A 80 -5.45 7.62 9.71
CA ASP A 80 -5.93 8.72 10.53
C ASP A 80 -6.90 8.15 11.58
N ASP A 81 -6.38 7.96 12.80
CA ASP A 81 -7.12 7.35 13.89
C ASP A 81 -8.22 8.26 14.46
N GLU A 82 -8.04 9.58 14.35
CA GLU A 82 -9.00 10.57 14.86
C GLU A 82 -10.29 10.54 14.04
N ASN A 83 -10.15 10.46 12.71
CA ASN A 83 -11.29 10.40 11.79
C ASN A 83 -11.67 8.96 11.40
N LYS A 84 -10.91 7.96 11.87
CA LYS A 84 -11.06 6.55 11.48
C LYS A 84 -11.02 6.36 9.95
N VAL A 85 -9.97 6.89 9.31
CA VAL A 85 -9.83 6.83 7.85
C VAL A 85 -8.45 6.31 7.46
N ILE A 86 -8.41 5.33 6.56
CA ILE A 86 -7.20 4.94 5.84
C ILE A 86 -7.21 5.66 4.50
N ASN A 87 -6.22 6.51 4.27
CA ASN A 87 -6.09 7.34 3.08
C ASN A 87 -5.01 6.80 2.14
N VAL A 88 -5.35 6.66 0.86
CA VAL A 88 -4.38 6.53 -0.24
C VAL A 88 -4.12 7.92 -0.79
N LYS A 89 -2.91 8.42 -0.61
CA LYS A 89 -2.53 9.78 -1.02
C LYS A 89 -1.41 9.75 -2.04
N TYR A 90 -1.36 10.78 -2.90
CA TYR A 90 -0.19 11.02 -3.71
C TYR A 90 0.91 11.64 -2.84
N SER A 91 2.08 11.03 -2.87
CA SER A 91 3.29 11.53 -2.21
C SER A 91 4.40 11.48 -3.25
N PRO A 92 4.83 12.60 -3.85
CA PRO A 92 5.83 12.58 -4.91
C PRO A 92 7.09 11.85 -4.44
N PRO A 93 7.67 10.97 -5.27
CA PRO A 93 8.92 10.32 -4.92
C PRO A 93 10.00 11.39 -4.75
N GLU A 94 10.77 11.32 -3.66
CA GLU A 94 12.02 12.08 -3.58
C GLU A 94 12.98 11.52 -4.65
N ASP A 95 13.68 12.39 -5.37
CA ASP A 95 14.59 11.99 -6.46
C ASP A 95 15.62 10.95 -6.00
N ASP A 96 16.07 11.04 -4.75
CA ASP A 96 17.02 10.12 -4.13
C ASP A 96 16.45 8.70 -3.93
N LEU A 97 15.13 8.54 -3.80
CA LEU A 97 14.48 7.25 -3.56
C LEU A 97 14.48 6.38 -4.81
N GLN A 98 14.32 6.99 -6.00
CA GLN A 98 14.44 6.27 -7.28
C GLN A 98 15.85 5.75 -7.52
N GLU A 99 16.88 6.54 -7.19
CA GLU A 99 18.27 6.11 -7.31
C GLU A 99 18.64 5.01 -6.31
N GLN A 100 18.18 5.10 -5.07
CA GLN A 100 18.42 4.09 -4.04
C GLN A 100 17.79 2.74 -4.41
N LEU A 101 16.58 2.74 -4.97
CA LEU A 101 15.92 1.50 -5.41
C LEU A 101 16.55 0.91 -6.68
N LYS A 102 17.05 1.73 -7.61
CA LYS A 102 17.88 1.21 -8.71
C LYS A 102 19.08 0.44 -8.19
N LYS A 103 19.81 1.03 -7.24
CA LYS A 103 20.96 0.38 -6.58
C LYS A 103 20.56 -0.89 -5.85
N HIS A 104 19.40 -0.91 -5.19
CA HIS A 104 18.94 -2.07 -4.41
C HIS A 104 18.42 -3.23 -5.27
N ILE A 105 17.77 -2.93 -6.40
CA ILE A 105 17.17 -3.94 -7.31
C ILE A 105 18.20 -4.47 -8.32
N TRP A 106 18.99 -3.59 -8.92
CA TRP A 106 19.94 -3.96 -9.97
C TRP A 106 21.36 -4.18 -9.46
N GLY A 107 21.69 -3.73 -8.24
CA GLY A 107 23.03 -3.89 -7.67
C GLY A 107 24.08 -3.27 -8.58
N ASP A 108 24.10 -1.94 -8.71
CA ASP A 108 25.14 -1.29 -9.48
C ASP A 108 26.45 -1.23 -8.67
N GLU A 109 27.50 -1.87 -9.18
CA GLU A 109 28.92 -1.50 -8.95
C GLU A 109 29.25 -0.15 -9.60
#